data_AF-A0A7J4S8A6-F1
#
_entry.id   AF-A0A7J4S8A6-F1
#
_cell.length_a   1.000
_cell.length_b   1.000
_cell.length_c   1.000
_cell.angle_alpha   90.00
_cell.angle_beta   90.00
_cell.angle_gamma   90.00
#
_symmetry.space_group_name_H-M   'P 1'
#
loop_
_entity.id
_entity.type
_entity.pdbx_description
1 polymer ?
#
loop_
_entity_poly.entity_id
_entity_poly.type
_entity_poly.pdbx_seq_one_letter_code
_entity_poly.pdbx_strand_id
1 'polypeptide(L)'
;MATEPALKGRDLIPQGYIEIWEDNCPNEESIPYDIDGDGCIDDTDEDGIDDSMDLCQGFDDNLDVDGDNVPDDCDDIIDSDGDGVANLNDDCEGYDDNIDQDNDTIPDGCDSLIDSDDDGVGDNIDACDGSDDNLDVDNDSIPDGCDQLIDADNDGIADDFDSCPMTVSSNGSDVDSNGCSLSQLDSDDDGVSDFADECPNFDDNIDINENKIPDGCETLLEESRETKDVNSSHDTLVSNYIIGGLIIVVIALFMRKIQSDNS
;
A
#
# COMPACT_ATOMS: atom_id res chain seq x y z
N MET A 1 57.19 68.27 -26.59
CA MET A 1 56.81 68.64 -27.97
C MET A 1 56.70 67.34 -28.75
N ALA A 2 55.48 66.94 -29.08
CA ALA A 2 55.20 65.64 -29.70
C ALA A 2 55.91 65.51 -31.06
N THR A 3 56.50 64.34 -31.31
CA THR A 3 57.30 64.03 -32.50
C THR A 3 56.49 63.40 -33.63
N GLU A 4 55.20 63.19 -33.43
CA GLU A 4 54.31 62.63 -34.46
C GLU A 4 53.85 63.70 -35.48
N PRO A 5 53.85 63.41 -36.79
CA PRO A 5 53.50 64.36 -37.84
C PRO A 5 52.09 64.95 -37.71
N ALA A 6 51.16 64.23 -37.08
CA ALA A 6 49.78 64.66 -36.85
C ALA A 6 49.67 65.80 -35.83
N LEU A 7 50.65 65.96 -34.95
CA LEU A 7 50.60 66.89 -33.80
C LEU A 7 51.44 68.15 -33.99
N LYS A 8 51.95 68.39 -35.21
CA LYS A 8 52.81 69.53 -35.50
C LYS A 8 52.01 70.83 -35.57
N GLY A 9 52.07 71.62 -34.49
CA GLY A 9 51.50 72.96 -34.40
C GLY A 9 50.22 73.07 -33.56
N ARG A 10 49.83 72.02 -32.84
CA ARG A 10 48.72 72.05 -31.88
C ARG A 10 49.24 72.25 -30.45
N ASP A 11 48.53 73.05 -29.67
CA ASP A 11 48.90 73.41 -28.30
C ASP A 11 48.20 72.45 -27.34
N LEU A 12 48.93 71.44 -26.88
CA LEU A 12 48.41 70.40 -26.00
C LEU A 12 48.34 70.95 -24.57
N ILE A 13 47.17 71.38 -24.14
CA ILE A 13 46.90 71.74 -22.74
C ILE A 13 46.45 70.48 -22.00
N PRO A 14 47.02 70.15 -20.82
CA PRO A 14 46.78 68.86 -20.15
C PRO A 14 45.35 68.55 -19.66
N GLN A 15 44.35 69.39 -19.96
CA GLN A 15 42.99 69.25 -19.42
C GLN A 15 41.89 69.78 -20.37
N GLY A 16 42.09 69.79 -21.68
CA GLY A 16 41.08 70.35 -22.56
C GLY A 16 41.16 69.86 -23.99
N TYR A 17 40.02 69.27 -24.41
CA TYR A 17 39.60 69.11 -25.79
C TYR A 17 40.22 67.91 -26.52
N ILE A 18 39.56 66.74 -26.41
CA ILE A 18 39.35 65.90 -27.59
C ILE A 18 38.66 66.81 -28.62
N GLU A 19 39.26 66.99 -29.78
CA GLU A 19 38.65 67.86 -30.79
C GLU A 19 37.40 67.17 -31.35
N ILE A 20 36.27 67.89 -31.45
CA ILE A 20 34.92 67.38 -31.80
C ILE A 20 34.85 66.58 -33.15
N TRP A 21 35.93 66.54 -33.93
CA TRP A 21 36.04 65.76 -35.18
C TRP A 21 36.78 64.42 -35.03
N GLU A 22 37.31 64.11 -33.84
CA GLU A 22 37.90 62.82 -33.47
C GLU A 22 37.10 62.11 -32.36
N ASP A 23 35.98 62.70 -31.94
CA ASP A 23 35.03 62.15 -30.96
C ASP A 23 33.94 61.36 -31.70
N ASN A 24 34.04 60.03 -31.63
CA ASN A 24 33.08 59.11 -32.23
C ASN A 24 31.75 59.05 -31.45
N CYS A 25 31.75 59.45 -30.17
CA CYS A 25 30.61 59.42 -29.27
C CYS A 25 30.32 60.77 -28.57
N PRO A 26 29.89 61.82 -29.32
CA PRO A 26 29.87 63.20 -28.81
C PRO A 26 28.86 63.53 -27.71
N ASN A 27 28.02 62.56 -27.34
CA ASN A 27 26.99 62.72 -26.32
C ASN A 27 27.27 61.84 -25.08
N GLU A 28 28.45 61.24 -25.00
CA GLU A 28 28.90 60.34 -23.95
C GLU A 28 30.06 60.96 -23.17
N GLU A 29 30.15 60.67 -21.87
CA GLU A 29 31.29 61.08 -21.05
C GLU A 29 32.16 59.85 -20.80
N SER A 30 33.23 59.71 -21.59
CA SER A 30 34.00 58.47 -21.70
C SER A 30 35.14 58.33 -20.67
N ILE A 31 35.54 59.40 -19.99
CA ILE A 31 36.64 59.39 -19.00
C ILE A 31 36.13 58.83 -17.67
N PRO A 32 36.86 57.92 -16.99
CA PRO A 32 38.24 57.46 -17.24
C PRO A 32 38.40 56.23 -18.15
N TYR A 33 37.35 55.78 -18.80
CA TYR A 33 37.21 54.52 -19.53
C TYR A 33 37.49 54.63 -21.04
N ASP A 34 38.24 55.66 -21.45
CA ASP A 34 38.62 55.94 -22.84
C ASP A 34 40.14 55.91 -22.92
N ILE A 35 40.68 54.72 -23.20
CA ILE A 35 42.11 54.43 -23.24
C ILE A 35 42.68 54.78 -24.62
N ASP A 36 41.92 54.55 -25.69
CA ASP A 36 42.39 54.75 -27.07
C ASP A 36 42.23 56.19 -27.58
N GLY A 37 41.40 57.00 -26.91
CA GLY A 37 41.21 58.42 -27.13
C GLY A 37 40.20 58.76 -28.24
N ASP A 38 39.32 57.84 -28.62
CA ASP A 38 38.32 58.05 -29.67
C ASP A 38 37.02 58.72 -29.20
N GLY A 39 36.89 58.96 -27.89
CA GLY A 39 35.75 59.64 -27.28
C GLY A 39 34.58 58.73 -26.91
N CYS A 40 34.64 57.42 -27.16
CA CYS A 40 33.68 56.43 -26.70
C CYS A 40 34.17 55.74 -25.42
N ILE A 41 33.26 55.11 -24.67
CA ILE A 41 33.67 54.20 -23.59
C ILE A 41 34.21 52.92 -24.24
N ASP A 42 35.36 52.46 -23.76
CA ASP A 42 35.99 51.23 -24.23
C ASP A 42 35.25 49.99 -23.68
N ASP A 43 35.33 48.91 -24.45
CA ASP A 43 34.98 47.54 -24.06
C ASP A 43 36.28 46.73 -24.22
N THR A 44 37.01 46.54 -23.12
CA THR A 44 38.39 46.06 -23.13
C THR A 44 38.51 44.57 -23.50
N ASP A 45 37.53 43.75 -23.14
CA ASP A 45 37.49 42.31 -23.39
C ASP A 45 36.57 41.91 -24.56
N GLU A 46 35.90 42.87 -25.18
CA GLU A 46 35.04 42.71 -26.35
C GLU A 46 33.83 41.79 -26.09
N ASP A 47 33.32 41.79 -24.86
CA ASP A 47 32.17 40.98 -24.45
C ASP A 47 30.81 41.67 -24.74
N GLY A 48 30.86 42.96 -25.10
CA GLY A 48 29.71 43.79 -25.42
C GLY A 48 29.17 44.62 -24.24
N ILE A 49 29.83 44.61 -23.09
CA ILE A 49 29.59 45.46 -21.94
C ILE A 49 30.74 46.47 -21.83
N ASP A 50 30.40 47.75 -21.84
CA ASP A 50 31.39 48.82 -21.71
C ASP A 50 32.12 48.75 -20.34
N ASP A 51 33.42 49.05 -20.29
CA ASP A 51 34.30 49.04 -19.10
C ASP A 51 33.70 49.78 -17.86
N SER A 52 32.78 50.71 -18.10
CA SER A 52 32.09 51.48 -17.05
C SER A 52 31.00 50.70 -16.31
N MET A 53 30.48 49.64 -16.94
CA MET A 53 29.41 48.75 -16.48
C MET A 53 29.87 47.30 -16.33
N ASP A 54 31.06 46.97 -16.80
CA ASP A 54 31.76 45.69 -16.64
C ASP A 54 31.91 45.33 -15.14
N LEU A 55 31.39 44.16 -14.78
CA LEU A 55 31.47 43.57 -13.44
C LEU A 55 32.67 42.63 -13.31
N CYS A 56 33.15 42.05 -14.42
CA CYS A 56 34.17 41.02 -14.51
C CYS A 56 35.32 41.36 -15.48
N GLN A 57 36.11 42.38 -15.12
CA GLN A 57 37.18 42.87 -15.99
C GLN A 57 38.07 41.78 -16.62
N GLY A 58 38.05 41.71 -17.95
CA GLY A 58 38.84 40.80 -18.78
C GLY A 58 38.11 39.52 -19.20
N PHE A 59 36.82 39.40 -18.91
CA PHE A 59 35.99 38.21 -19.07
C PHE A 59 34.55 38.59 -19.45
N ASP A 60 33.73 37.60 -19.84
CA ASP A 60 32.37 37.84 -20.36
C ASP A 60 31.34 37.99 -19.22
N ASP A 61 30.80 39.19 -19.04
CA ASP A 61 29.76 39.54 -18.06
C ASP A 61 28.41 38.85 -18.31
N ASN A 62 28.18 38.31 -19.52
CA ASN A 62 26.91 37.67 -19.87
C ASN A 62 26.83 36.20 -19.42
N LEU A 63 27.94 35.64 -18.93
CA LEU A 63 27.99 34.29 -18.36
C LEU A 63 27.71 34.39 -16.87
N ASP A 64 26.48 34.03 -16.50
CA ASP A 64 26.00 33.97 -15.12
C ASP A 64 25.10 32.73 -15.04
N VAL A 65 25.73 31.59 -14.75
CA VAL A 65 25.08 30.27 -14.78
C VAL A 65 24.06 30.12 -13.66
N ASP A 66 24.33 30.69 -12.49
CA ASP A 66 23.50 30.56 -11.29
C ASP A 66 22.55 31.75 -11.06
N GLY A 67 22.74 32.85 -11.78
CA GLY A 67 21.87 34.01 -11.76
C GLY A 67 22.03 34.91 -10.53
N ASP A 68 23.16 34.82 -9.81
CA ASP A 68 23.42 35.60 -8.61
C ASP A 68 23.85 37.05 -8.91
N ASN A 69 24.00 37.40 -10.20
CA ASN A 69 24.48 38.67 -10.75
C ASN A 69 25.98 38.90 -10.57
N VAL A 70 26.76 37.85 -10.36
CA VAL A 70 28.22 37.81 -10.44
C VAL A 70 28.60 36.94 -11.63
N PRO A 71 29.28 37.48 -12.66
CA PRO A 71 29.69 36.68 -13.80
C PRO A 71 30.61 35.50 -13.40
N ASP A 72 30.44 34.35 -14.05
CA ASP A 72 31.10 33.07 -13.73
C ASP A 72 32.63 33.21 -13.55
N ASP A 73 33.30 33.97 -14.41
CA ASP A 73 34.76 34.13 -14.39
C ASP A 73 35.27 34.97 -13.19
N CYS A 74 34.40 35.73 -12.54
CA CYS A 74 34.67 36.41 -11.26
C CYS A 74 33.88 35.84 -10.08
N ASP A 75 33.18 34.74 -10.28
CA ASP A 75 32.45 34.05 -9.25
C ASP A 75 33.25 32.86 -8.70
N ASP A 76 33.52 32.91 -7.40
CA ASP A 76 34.21 31.84 -6.69
C ASP A 76 33.23 30.68 -6.30
N ILE A 77 31.91 30.88 -6.46
CA ILE A 77 30.85 30.01 -5.92
C ILE A 77 29.79 29.70 -6.99
N ILE A 78 30.22 29.35 -8.20
CA ILE A 78 29.29 28.98 -9.28
C ILE A 78 28.42 27.78 -8.84
N ASP A 79 27.10 27.96 -8.84
CA ASP A 79 26.06 27.00 -8.39
C ASP A 79 25.04 26.71 -9.51
N SER A 80 25.31 25.71 -10.37
CA SER A 80 24.57 25.55 -11.64
C SER A 80 23.10 25.16 -11.51
N ASP A 81 22.72 24.50 -10.42
CA ASP A 81 21.34 24.11 -10.14
C ASP A 81 20.66 24.96 -9.06
N GLY A 82 21.42 25.84 -8.41
CA GLY A 82 20.91 26.84 -7.49
C GLY A 82 20.44 26.24 -6.17
N ASP A 83 21.02 25.11 -5.76
CA ASP A 83 20.67 24.40 -4.53
C ASP A 83 21.40 24.95 -3.28
N GLY A 84 22.34 25.87 -3.48
CA GLY A 84 23.16 26.49 -2.46
C GLY A 84 24.51 25.81 -2.23
N VAL A 85 24.87 24.83 -3.05
CA VAL A 85 26.16 24.12 -3.08
C VAL A 85 26.88 24.44 -4.39
N ALA A 86 28.07 25.04 -4.28
CA ALA A 86 28.87 25.34 -5.47
C ALA A 86 29.24 24.05 -6.22
N ASN A 87 29.27 24.09 -7.55
CA ASN A 87 29.61 23.01 -8.48
C ASN A 87 30.85 22.17 -8.08
N LEU A 88 31.83 22.77 -7.39
CA LEU A 88 33.05 22.08 -6.95
C LEU A 88 32.80 21.10 -5.78
N ASN A 89 31.79 21.37 -4.97
CA ASN A 89 31.38 20.58 -3.81
C ASN A 89 30.01 19.92 -3.99
N ASP A 90 29.40 20.10 -5.16
CA ASP A 90 28.13 19.51 -5.57
C ASP A 90 28.30 17.98 -5.72
N ASP A 91 27.55 17.25 -4.90
CA ASP A 91 27.55 15.79 -4.87
C ASP A 91 26.62 15.22 -5.97
N CYS A 92 25.66 16.00 -6.48
CA CYS A 92 24.67 15.60 -7.48
C CYS A 92 24.33 16.67 -8.55
N GLU A 93 25.24 16.87 -9.50
CA GLU A 93 25.12 17.86 -10.59
C GLU A 93 23.72 17.92 -11.25
N GLY A 94 23.04 19.05 -11.09
CA GLY A 94 21.74 19.34 -11.69
C GLY A 94 20.54 19.12 -10.75
N TYR A 95 20.78 18.77 -9.49
CA TYR A 95 19.78 18.44 -8.49
C TYR A 95 20.19 18.96 -7.11
N ASP A 96 19.21 19.12 -6.21
CA ASP A 96 19.47 19.65 -4.86
C ASP A 96 20.08 18.59 -3.93
N ASP A 97 21.32 18.83 -3.50
CA ASP A 97 22.12 18.00 -2.59
C ASP A 97 21.48 17.83 -1.20
N ASN A 98 20.54 18.71 -0.82
CA ASN A 98 19.85 18.63 0.47
C ASN A 98 18.65 17.68 0.45
N ILE A 99 18.28 17.16 -0.72
CA ILE A 99 17.18 16.21 -0.88
C ILE A 99 17.77 14.80 -0.87
N ASP A 100 17.60 14.14 0.28
CA ASP A 100 18.02 12.76 0.54
C ASP A 100 16.91 12.12 1.38
N GLN A 101 16.01 11.37 0.73
CA GLN A 101 14.81 10.82 1.35
C GLN A 101 15.13 9.68 2.31
N ASP A 102 16.05 8.79 1.93
CA ASP A 102 16.41 7.59 2.69
C ASP A 102 17.65 7.79 3.59
N ASN A 103 18.27 8.98 3.54
CA ASN A 103 19.43 9.38 4.33
C ASN A 103 20.67 8.50 4.11
N ASP A 104 20.82 7.93 2.90
CA ASP A 104 21.96 7.09 2.55
C ASP A 104 23.22 7.88 2.13
N THR A 105 23.12 9.22 2.15
CA THR A 105 24.13 10.23 1.74
C THR A 105 24.25 10.48 0.25
N ILE A 106 23.44 9.83 -0.58
CA ILE A 106 23.35 10.08 -2.01
C ILE A 106 22.09 10.92 -2.25
N PRO A 107 22.21 12.14 -2.80
CA PRO A 107 21.03 12.95 -3.10
C PRO A 107 20.08 12.24 -4.10
N ASP A 108 18.77 12.38 -3.89
CA ASP A 108 17.70 11.70 -4.65
C ASP A 108 17.85 11.86 -6.17
N GLY A 109 18.32 13.03 -6.63
CA GLY A 109 18.52 13.29 -8.06
C GLY A 109 19.52 12.36 -8.74
N CYS A 110 20.45 11.81 -7.95
CA CYS A 110 21.52 10.92 -8.38
C CYS A 110 21.38 9.52 -7.77
N ASP A 111 20.41 9.33 -6.88
CA ASP A 111 20.13 8.03 -6.31
C ASP A 111 19.11 7.26 -7.16
N SER A 112 19.47 6.01 -7.45
CA SER A 112 18.65 5.07 -8.20
C SER A 112 18.03 3.99 -7.30
N LEU A 113 18.39 4.00 -6.01
CA LEU A 113 18.01 3.03 -5.01
C LEU A 113 17.12 3.61 -3.91
N ILE A 114 16.63 4.86 -4.10
CA ILE A 114 15.72 5.57 -3.20
C ILE A 114 14.75 4.60 -2.54
N ASP A 115 14.78 4.60 -1.22
CA ASP A 115 13.96 3.78 -0.35
C ASP A 115 13.09 4.69 0.54
N SER A 116 11.88 5.00 0.05
CA SER A 116 11.00 6.00 0.64
C SER A 116 10.53 5.66 2.05
N ASP A 117 10.50 4.39 2.43
CA ASP A 117 9.99 3.90 3.70
C ASP A 117 11.02 3.17 4.58
N ASP A 118 12.27 3.12 4.13
CA ASP A 118 13.44 2.59 4.85
C ASP A 118 13.24 1.12 5.27
N ASP A 119 12.63 0.33 4.38
CA ASP A 119 12.41 -1.10 4.57
C ASP A 119 13.51 -2.00 3.95
N GLY A 120 14.42 -1.39 3.20
CA GLY A 120 15.52 -2.02 2.49
C GLY A 120 15.20 -2.41 1.04
N VAL A 121 14.04 -2.03 0.51
CA VAL A 121 13.56 -2.28 -0.85
C VAL A 121 13.29 -0.93 -1.53
N GLY A 122 14.15 -0.56 -2.49
CA GLY A 122 13.97 0.71 -3.18
C GLY A 122 12.64 0.82 -3.95
N ASP A 123 12.11 2.04 -4.03
CA ASP A 123 10.78 2.43 -4.57
C ASP A 123 10.45 1.81 -5.94
N ASN A 124 11.46 1.51 -6.76
CA ASN A 124 11.25 0.96 -8.10
C ASN A 124 10.89 -0.54 -8.10
N ILE A 125 11.12 -1.23 -7.00
CA ILE A 125 10.84 -2.66 -6.79
C ILE A 125 10.02 -2.93 -5.52
N ASP A 126 9.69 -1.90 -4.76
CA ASP A 126 8.78 -1.89 -3.61
C ASP A 126 7.41 -2.48 -4.00
N ALA A 127 6.95 -3.46 -3.22
CA ALA A 127 5.65 -4.10 -3.41
C ALA A 127 4.52 -3.37 -2.67
N CYS A 128 4.85 -2.52 -1.70
CA CYS A 128 3.97 -2.01 -0.68
C CYS A 128 4.27 -0.55 -0.24
N ASP A 129 4.30 0.39 -1.20
CA ASP A 129 4.57 1.82 -0.99
C ASP A 129 4.26 2.36 0.44
N GLY A 130 5.29 2.65 1.22
CA GLY A 130 5.16 3.26 2.55
C GLY A 130 5.07 2.27 3.70
N SER A 131 5.40 1.00 3.49
CA SER A 131 5.34 -0.09 4.47
C SER A 131 6.35 -1.19 4.17
N ASP A 132 6.87 -1.83 5.22
CA ASP A 132 7.91 -2.87 5.12
C ASP A 132 7.44 -4.13 4.37
N ASP A 133 8.03 -4.37 3.21
CA ASP A 133 7.84 -5.52 2.31
C ASP A 133 8.13 -6.88 2.96
N ASN A 134 8.89 -6.90 4.07
CA ASN A 134 9.22 -8.13 4.80
C ASN A 134 8.19 -8.51 5.87
N LEU A 135 7.21 -7.64 6.14
CA LEU A 135 6.11 -7.94 7.06
C LEU A 135 4.99 -8.63 6.30
N ASP A 136 4.83 -9.94 6.56
CA ASP A 136 3.80 -10.79 5.98
C ASP A 136 3.41 -11.82 7.05
N VAL A 137 2.39 -11.51 7.85
CA VAL A 137 2.03 -12.30 9.04
C VAL A 137 1.37 -13.63 8.67
N ASP A 138 0.57 -13.66 7.60
CA ASP A 138 -0.19 -14.83 7.14
C ASP A 138 0.49 -15.59 5.99
N ASN A 139 1.63 -15.07 5.51
CA ASN A 139 2.50 -15.67 4.49
C ASN A 139 1.81 -15.82 3.12
N ASP A 140 0.90 -14.91 2.77
CA ASP A 140 0.19 -14.94 1.49
C ASP A 140 0.99 -14.26 0.34
N SER A 141 2.18 -13.73 0.66
CA SER A 141 3.08 -12.98 -0.22
C SER A 141 2.64 -11.56 -0.56
N ILE A 142 1.65 -11.01 0.15
CA ILE A 142 1.27 -9.61 0.12
C ILE A 142 1.72 -9.00 1.45
N PRO A 143 2.55 -7.94 1.44
CA PRO A 143 2.98 -7.34 2.70
C PRO A 143 1.82 -6.72 3.48
N ASP A 144 1.88 -6.79 4.82
CA ASP A 144 0.83 -6.40 5.75
C ASP A 144 0.34 -4.94 5.52
N GLY A 145 1.22 -4.03 5.09
CA GLY A 145 0.88 -2.62 4.88
C GLY A 145 -0.13 -2.37 3.74
N CYS A 146 -0.20 -3.29 2.80
CA CYS A 146 -1.03 -3.24 1.60
C CYS A 146 -1.97 -4.45 1.49
N ASP A 147 -1.97 -5.33 2.49
CA ASP A 147 -2.93 -6.41 2.60
C ASP A 147 -4.16 -6.00 3.44
N GLN A 148 -5.34 -6.26 2.89
CA GLN A 148 -6.63 -6.03 3.55
C GLN A 148 -7.25 -7.31 4.11
N LEU A 149 -6.64 -8.46 3.82
CA LEU A 149 -7.17 -9.78 4.12
C LEU A 149 -6.29 -10.57 5.09
N ILE A 150 -5.40 -9.88 5.80
CA ILE A 150 -4.52 -10.42 6.84
C ILE A 150 -5.27 -11.42 7.72
N ASP A 151 -4.74 -12.64 7.82
CA ASP A 151 -5.26 -13.75 8.62
C ASP A 151 -4.17 -14.27 9.58
N ALA A 152 -4.01 -13.60 10.71
CA ALA A 152 -2.85 -13.79 11.60
C ALA A 152 -2.80 -15.17 12.25
N ASP A 153 -3.95 -15.82 12.48
CA ASP A 153 -4.03 -17.17 13.04
C ASP A 153 -4.24 -18.27 11.97
N ASN A 154 -4.33 -17.87 10.70
CA ASN A 154 -4.47 -18.74 9.55
C ASN A 154 -5.70 -19.63 9.66
N ASP A 155 -6.82 -19.09 10.12
CA ASP A 155 -8.06 -19.83 10.27
C ASP A 155 -9.00 -19.76 9.05
N GLY A 156 -8.66 -18.92 8.09
CA GLY A 156 -9.41 -18.65 6.87
C GLY A 156 -10.36 -17.45 6.96
N ILE A 157 -10.40 -16.75 8.10
CA ILE A 157 -11.18 -15.54 8.34
C ILE A 157 -10.20 -14.39 8.64
N ALA A 158 -10.19 -13.38 7.78
CA ALA A 158 -9.32 -12.22 7.98
C ALA A 158 -9.59 -11.53 9.32
N ASP A 159 -8.55 -10.99 9.95
CA ASP A 159 -8.52 -10.39 11.29
C ASP A 159 -9.66 -9.37 11.51
N ASP A 160 -9.97 -8.55 10.50
CA ASP A 160 -11.03 -7.54 10.54
C ASP A 160 -12.46 -8.13 10.68
N PHE A 161 -12.62 -9.42 10.36
CA PHE A 161 -13.87 -10.18 10.44
C PHE A 161 -13.83 -11.28 11.50
N ASP A 162 -12.68 -11.52 12.13
CA ASP A 162 -12.50 -12.59 13.10
C ASP A 162 -12.89 -12.15 14.51
N SER A 163 -13.81 -12.91 15.12
CA SER A 163 -14.22 -12.72 16.52
C SER A 163 -13.36 -13.47 17.52
N CYS A 164 -12.52 -14.38 17.03
CA CYS A 164 -11.72 -15.34 17.76
C CYS A 164 -10.25 -15.37 17.26
N PRO A 165 -9.45 -14.29 17.45
CA PRO A 165 -8.14 -13.99 16.82
C PRO A 165 -6.94 -14.88 17.20
N MET A 166 -7.18 -16.09 17.70
CA MET A 166 -6.14 -17.06 18.06
C MET A 166 -6.55 -18.50 17.72
N THR A 167 -7.53 -18.68 16.85
CA THR A 167 -8.17 -19.96 16.51
C THR A 167 -7.58 -20.58 15.26
N VAL A 168 -6.37 -21.12 15.37
CA VAL A 168 -5.72 -21.75 14.21
C VAL A 168 -6.57 -22.86 13.55
N SER A 169 -6.72 -22.81 12.21
CA SER A 169 -7.44 -23.83 11.43
C SER A 169 -6.61 -24.35 10.26
N SER A 170 -6.30 -25.64 10.23
CA SER A 170 -5.42 -26.20 9.18
C SER A 170 -5.99 -26.15 7.75
N ASN A 171 -7.27 -25.82 7.58
CA ASN A 171 -7.99 -25.81 6.31
C ASN A 171 -9.23 -24.90 6.31
N GLY A 172 -9.41 -24.07 7.34
CA GLY A 172 -10.60 -23.25 7.57
C GLY A 172 -11.94 -24.01 7.74
N SER A 173 -11.93 -25.34 7.82
CA SER A 173 -13.17 -26.12 7.95
C SER A 173 -13.61 -26.35 9.39
N ASP A 174 -12.70 -26.14 10.33
CA ASP A 174 -12.89 -26.48 11.74
C ASP A 174 -13.31 -25.27 12.60
N VAL A 175 -13.48 -24.10 11.96
CA VAL A 175 -14.00 -22.85 12.54
C VAL A 175 -15.33 -22.47 11.88
N ASP A 176 -16.13 -21.67 12.57
CA ASP A 176 -17.36 -21.11 12.03
C ASP A 176 -17.11 -19.88 11.14
N SER A 177 -18.17 -19.17 10.74
CA SER A 177 -18.03 -17.97 9.88
C SER A 177 -17.43 -16.75 10.59
N ASN A 178 -17.20 -16.83 11.90
CA ASN A 178 -16.64 -15.77 12.72
C ASN A 178 -15.24 -16.13 13.25
N GLY A 179 -14.62 -17.20 12.72
CA GLY A 179 -13.30 -17.68 13.12
C GLY A 179 -13.28 -18.48 14.43
N CYS A 180 -14.45 -18.85 14.96
CA CYS A 180 -14.51 -19.50 16.27
C CYS A 180 -14.62 -21.03 16.14
N SER A 181 -13.80 -21.76 16.91
CA SER A 181 -13.92 -23.22 17.02
C SER A 181 -15.07 -23.60 17.96
N LEU A 182 -15.57 -24.84 17.85
CA LEU A 182 -16.55 -25.40 18.78
C LEU A 182 -16.09 -25.35 20.26
N SER A 183 -14.80 -25.25 20.52
CA SER A 183 -14.28 -25.15 21.89
C SER A 183 -14.40 -23.75 22.51
N GLN A 184 -14.59 -22.73 21.67
CA GLN A 184 -14.75 -21.32 22.06
C GLN A 184 -16.20 -20.84 21.97
N LEU A 185 -17.03 -21.50 21.18
CA LEU A 185 -18.47 -21.25 21.10
C LEU A 185 -19.20 -21.77 22.34
N ASP A 186 -20.20 -21.01 22.77
CA ASP A 186 -21.17 -21.33 23.81
C ASP A 186 -22.51 -20.78 23.29
N SER A 187 -23.19 -21.60 22.49
CA SER A 187 -24.31 -21.18 21.65
C SER A 187 -25.58 -20.84 22.43
N ASP A 188 -25.67 -21.26 23.69
CA ASP A 188 -26.82 -20.99 24.58
C ASP A 188 -26.49 -20.19 25.85
N ASP A 189 -25.21 -19.80 26.01
CA ASP A 189 -24.66 -19.02 27.12
C ASP A 189 -24.84 -19.70 28.50
N ASP A 190 -24.82 -21.04 28.55
CA ASP A 190 -24.96 -21.79 29.80
C ASP A 190 -23.63 -21.97 30.58
N GLY A 191 -22.52 -21.61 29.95
CA GLY A 191 -21.17 -21.67 30.50
C GLY A 191 -20.40 -22.96 30.19
N VAL A 192 -20.96 -23.85 29.35
CA VAL A 192 -20.30 -25.02 28.76
C VAL A 192 -20.08 -24.72 27.27
N SER A 193 -18.88 -24.98 26.75
CA SER A 193 -18.65 -24.76 25.31
C SER A 193 -19.30 -25.83 24.46
N ASP A 194 -19.72 -25.49 23.24
CA ASP A 194 -20.40 -26.38 22.29
C ASP A 194 -19.67 -27.72 22.06
N PHE A 195 -18.35 -27.75 22.21
CA PHE A 195 -17.55 -28.97 22.14
C PHE A 195 -17.77 -29.93 23.32
N ALA A 196 -17.96 -29.39 24.52
CA ALA A 196 -18.15 -30.14 25.76
C ALA A 196 -19.62 -30.29 26.17
N ASP A 197 -20.50 -29.55 25.51
CA ASP A 197 -21.92 -29.46 25.77
C ASP A 197 -22.68 -30.72 25.30
N GLU A 198 -23.54 -31.26 26.16
CA GLU A 198 -24.42 -32.38 25.80
C GLU A 198 -25.55 -31.92 24.86
N CYS A 199 -25.94 -30.65 25.00
CA CYS A 199 -27.02 -29.97 24.32
C CYS A 199 -26.61 -28.57 23.81
N PRO A 200 -25.81 -28.45 22.72
CA PRO A 200 -25.21 -27.20 22.23
C PRO A 200 -26.13 -26.01 21.87
N ASN A 201 -27.42 -26.05 22.15
CA ASN A 201 -28.34 -24.94 21.93
C ASN A 201 -29.34 -24.79 23.10
N PHE A 202 -29.14 -25.53 24.21
CA PHE A 202 -30.05 -25.57 25.35
C PHE A 202 -29.34 -25.88 26.68
N ASP A 203 -29.46 -24.95 27.63
CA ASP A 203 -28.85 -25.03 28.97
C ASP A 203 -28.94 -26.43 29.62
N ASP A 204 -27.76 -27.03 29.82
CA ASP A 204 -27.55 -28.36 30.39
C ASP A 204 -28.12 -28.48 31.82
N ASN A 205 -28.31 -27.36 32.53
CA ASN A 205 -28.85 -27.35 33.88
C ASN A 205 -30.38 -27.43 33.92
N ILE A 206 -31.06 -27.36 32.77
CA ILE A 206 -32.52 -27.46 32.67
C ILE A 206 -32.93 -28.92 32.41
N ASP A 207 -33.19 -29.65 33.49
CA ASP A 207 -33.82 -30.98 33.48
C ASP A 207 -35.00 -30.98 34.47
N ILE A 208 -36.21 -30.71 33.95
CA ILE A 208 -37.42 -30.63 34.79
C ILE A 208 -37.86 -32.01 35.27
N ASN A 209 -37.58 -33.07 34.50
CA ASN A 209 -38.09 -34.40 34.76
C ASN A 209 -37.07 -35.33 35.47
N GLU A 210 -35.88 -34.81 35.76
CA GLU A 210 -34.76 -35.42 36.48
C GLU A 210 -34.26 -36.75 35.85
N ASN A 211 -34.36 -36.89 34.53
CA ASN A 211 -33.91 -38.10 33.83
C ASN A 211 -32.43 -38.07 33.40
N LYS A 212 -31.72 -36.97 33.67
CA LYS A 212 -30.32 -36.70 33.30
C LYS A 212 -30.09 -36.50 31.80
N ILE A 213 -31.11 -36.03 31.09
CA ILE A 213 -31.03 -35.54 29.72
C ILE A 213 -31.62 -34.13 29.80
N PRO A 214 -30.89 -33.08 29.41
CA PRO A 214 -31.45 -31.74 29.41
C PRO A 214 -32.70 -31.66 28.52
N ASP A 215 -33.72 -30.94 28.98
CA ASP A 215 -35.06 -30.91 28.36
C ASP A 215 -34.98 -30.47 26.88
N GLY A 216 -34.02 -29.61 26.53
CA GLY A 216 -33.78 -29.16 25.15
C GLY A 216 -33.34 -30.27 24.20
N CYS A 217 -32.54 -31.22 24.68
CA CYS A 217 -32.11 -32.40 23.92
C CYS A 217 -33.16 -33.49 23.78
N GLU A 218 -34.21 -33.47 24.62
CA GLU A 218 -35.25 -34.51 24.57
C GLU A 218 -35.99 -34.52 23.23
N THR A 219 -36.10 -33.36 22.59
CA THR A 219 -36.74 -33.18 21.28
C THR A 219 -36.07 -34.01 20.16
N LEU A 220 -34.76 -34.32 20.29
CA LEU A 220 -34.02 -35.16 19.35
C LEU A 220 -34.24 -36.67 19.59
N LEU A 221 -34.75 -37.04 20.77
CA LEU A 221 -35.04 -38.44 21.13
C LEU A 221 -36.49 -38.83 20.87
N GLU A 222 -37.43 -37.88 20.85
CA GLU A 222 -38.84 -38.17 20.57
C GLU A 222 -39.10 -38.56 19.10
N GLU A 223 -38.35 -38.00 18.13
CA GLU A 223 -38.41 -38.46 16.73
C GLU A 223 -37.96 -39.93 16.57
N SER A 224 -37.07 -40.40 17.44
CA SER A 224 -36.61 -41.80 17.44
C SER A 224 -37.56 -42.76 18.18
N ARG A 225 -38.47 -42.24 19.02
CA ARG A 225 -39.40 -43.03 19.85
C ARG A 225 -40.77 -43.20 19.21
N GLU A 226 -41.24 -42.28 18.36
CA GLU A 226 -42.52 -42.44 17.68
C GLU A 226 -42.58 -43.63 16.69
N THR A 227 -41.44 -44.18 16.25
CA THR A 227 -41.46 -45.34 15.34
C THR A 227 -41.53 -46.70 16.05
N LYS A 228 -41.53 -46.77 17.38
CA LYS A 228 -41.63 -48.06 18.09
C LYS A 228 -43.03 -48.41 18.62
N ASP A 229 -43.96 -47.47 18.67
CA ASP A 229 -45.29 -47.70 19.24
C ASP A 229 -46.46 -47.73 18.23
N VAL A 230 -46.21 -48.01 16.94
CA VAL A 230 -47.29 -48.27 15.94
C VAL A 230 -47.39 -49.75 15.52
N ASN A 231 -46.56 -50.65 16.04
CA ASN A 231 -46.61 -52.08 15.70
C ASN A 231 -47.00 -53.02 16.85
N SER A 232 -47.80 -52.56 17.81
CA SER A 232 -48.34 -53.42 18.87
C SER A 232 -49.85 -53.28 19.10
N SER A 233 -50.64 -53.26 18.02
CA SER A 233 -52.10 -53.46 18.14
C SER A 233 -52.81 -53.92 16.86
N HIS A 234 -52.10 -54.52 15.89
CA HIS A 234 -52.75 -55.04 14.67
C HIS A 234 -52.49 -56.53 14.38
N ASP A 235 -52.08 -57.31 15.38
CA ASP A 235 -51.72 -58.74 15.20
C ASP A 235 -52.50 -59.71 16.09
N THR A 236 -53.81 -59.45 16.28
CA THR A 236 -54.73 -60.41 16.93
C THR A 236 -56.05 -60.63 16.19
N LEU A 237 -56.36 -59.86 15.14
CA LEU A 237 -57.56 -60.05 14.33
C LEU A 237 -57.34 -60.92 13.08
N VAL A 238 -56.11 -61.00 12.56
CA VAL A 238 -55.82 -61.70 11.30
C VAL A 238 -55.74 -63.23 11.50
N SER A 239 -55.32 -63.70 12.68
CA SER A 239 -55.18 -65.15 12.97
C SER A 239 -56.54 -65.88 13.10
N ASN A 240 -57.56 -65.24 13.68
CA ASN A 240 -58.88 -65.84 13.87
C ASN A 240 -59.67 -65.98 12.55
N TYR A 241 -59.46 -65.08 11.58
CA TYR A 241 -60.12 -65.15 10.27
C TYR A 241 -59.57 -66.27 9.39
N ILE A 242 -58.25 -66.54 9.46
CA ILE A 242 -57.64 -67.64 8.69
C ILE A 242 -58.05 -69.00 9.26
N ILE A 243 -58.12 -69.14 10.59
CA ILE A 243 -58.54 -70.39 11.24
C ILE A 243 -60.05 -70.63 11.03
N GLY A 244 -60.89 -69.59 11.15
CA GLY A 244 -62.33 -69.70 10.90
C GLY A 244 -62.68 -70.00 9.44
N GLY A 245 -61.97 -69.39 8.49
CA GLY A 245 -62.15 -69.64 7.05
C GLY A 245 -61.78 -71.07 6.65
N LEU A 246 -60.67 -71.62 7.18
CA LEU A 246 -60.26 -73.00 6.93
C LEU A 246 -61.26 -74.03 7.46
N ILE A 247 -61.85 -73.81 8.64
CA ILE A 247 -62.86 -74.71 9.22
C ILE A 247 -64.13 -74.74 8.37
N ILE A 248 -64.60 -73.58 7.87
CA ILE A 248 -65.79 -73.51 7.01
C ILE A 248 -65.56 -74.24 5.67
N VAL A 249 -64.38 -74.09 5.07
CA VAL A 249 -64.03 -74.78 3.83
C VAL A 249 -63.96 -76.30 4.04
N VAL A 250 -63.38 -76.76 5.16
CA VAL A 250 -63.33 -78.20 5.50
C VAL A 250 -64.73 -78.78 5.73
N ILE A 251 -65.61 -78.06 6.45
CA ILE A 251 -67.00 -78.49 6.66
C ILE A 251 -67.77 -78.53 5.33
N ALA A 252 -67.59 -77.54 4.46
CA ALA A 252 -68.23 -77.52 3.14
C ALA A 252 -67.77 -78.70 2.26
N LEU A 253 -66.49 -79.04 2.28
CA LEU A 253 -65.96 -80.20 1.55
C LEU A 253 -66.47 -81.53 2.13
N PHE A 254 -66.63 -81.62 3.45
CA PHE A 254 -67.18 -82.81 4.11
C PHE A 254 -68.67 -83.00 3.80
N MET A 255 -69.46 -81.92 3.81
CA MET A 255 -70.88 -81.94 3.40
C MET A 255 -71.04 -82.35 1.92
N ARG A 256 -70.15 -81.87 1.04
CA ARG A 256 -70.16 -82.23 -0.38
C ARG A 256 -69.82 -83.70 -0.62
N LYS A 257 -68.95 -84.28 0.22
CA LYS A 257 -68.64 -85.72 0.22
C LYS A 257 -69.86 -86.55 0.65
N ILE A 258 -70.55 -86.16 1.73
CA ILE A 258 -71.74 -86.88 2.23
C ILE A 258 -72.90 -86.87 1.24
N GLN A 259 -73.10 -85.78 0.47
CA GLN A 259 -74.12 -85.75 -0.59
C GLN A 259 -73.76 -86.64 -1.79
N SER A 260 -72.47 -86.88 -2.05
CA SER A 260 -72.02 -87.77 -3.12
C SER A 260 -72.16 -89.25 -2.78
N ASP A 261 -72.19 -89.61 -1.49
CA ASP A 261 -72.24 -91.01 -1.05
C ASP A 261 -73.68 -91.52 -0.77
N ASN A 262 -74.69 -90.64 -0.91
CA ASN A 262 -76.11 -90.92 -0.66
C ASN A 262 -77.03 -90.72 -1.90
N SER A 263 -76.48 -90.70 -3.12
CA SER A 263 -77.25 -90.69 -4.39
C SER A 263 -76.87 -91.85 -5.30
#